data_AF-A0A7S7T4F9-F1
#
_entry.id   AF-A0A7S7T4F9-F1
#
_cell.length_a   1.000
_cell.length_b   1.000
_cell.length_c   1.000
_cell.angle_alpha   90.00
_cell.angle_beta   90.00
_cell.angle_gamma   90.00
#
_symmetry.space_group_name_H-M   'P 1'
#
loop_
_entity.id
_entity.type
_entity.pdbx_description
1 polymer ?
#
loop_
_entity_poly.entity_id
_entity_poly.type
_entity_poly.pdbx_seq_one_letter_code
_entity_poly.pdbx_strand_id
1 'polypeptide(L)'
;MAKNRFEQVNEIQPDAITLVLKRDVDGATGSVVMPAASSGGRLSNDQVSAPLPAQDAFRGAIRLANDVKLAIVVCDPDGVWKPEWGDLYQALD
;
A
#
# COMPACT_ATOMS: atom_id res chain seq x y z
N MET A 1 -20.17 5.73 9.67
CA MET A 1 -19.61 4.69 8.78
C MET A 1 -18.18 4.46 9.22
N ALA A 2 -17.79 3.22 9.53
CA ALA A 2 -16.42 2.93 9.94
C ALA A 2 -15.47 3.21 8.78
N LYS A 3 -14.48 4.08 8.97
CA LYS A 3 -13.41 4.28 8.01
C LYS A 3 -12.49 3.06 8.05
N ASN A 4 -11.97 2.65 6.89
CA ASN A 4 -10.94 1.63 6.85
C ASN A 4 -9.71 2.14 7.58
N ARG A 5 -9.08 1.26 8.36
CA ARG A 5 -7.85 1.56 9.09
C ARG A 5 -6.67 0.96 8.35
N PHE A 6 -5.64 1.76 8.16
CA PHE A 6 -4.40 1.34 7.51
C PHE A 6 -3.23 1.64 8.42
N GLU A 7 -2.25 0.75 8.37
CA GLU A 7 -1.02 0.90 9.14
C GLU A 7 0.02 1.66 8.33
N GLN A 8 0.65 2.66 8.94
CA GLN A 8 1.78 3.36 8.36
C GLN A 8 3.07 2.65 8.73
N VAL A 9 3.82 2.26 7.70
CA VAL A 9 5.12 1.59 7.82
C VAL A 9 6.18 2.41 7.08
N ASN A 10 7.44 2.28 7.50
CA ASN A 10 8.55 2.94 6.82
C ASN A 10 9.24 2.02 5.80
N GLU A 11 8.94 0.73 5.84
CA GLU A 11 9.59 -0.30 5.01
C GLU A 11 8.55 -1.30 4.48
N ILE A 12 8.88 -1.96 3.37
CA ILE A 12 8.05 -2.99 2.76
C ILE A 12 7.93 -4.18 3.72
N GLN A 13 6.70 -4.57 4.03
CA GLN A 13 6.42 -5.71 4.92
C GLN A 13 6.37 -7.02 4.13
N PRO A 14 7.05 -8.09 4.55
CA PRO A 14 7.08 -9.37 3.81
C PRO A 14 5.78 -10.18 3.92
N ASP A 15 4.88 -9.81 4.83
CA ASP A 15 3.62 -10.49 5.14
C ASP A 15 2.36 -9.70 4.73
N ALA A 16 2.52 -8.50 4.17
CA ALA A 16 1.42 -7.62 3.77
C ALA A 16 1.68 -6.89 2.44
N ILE A 17 0.61 -6.44 1.79
CA ILE A 17 0.72 -5.59 0.61
C ILE A 17 1.15 -4.20 1.06
N THR A 18 2.25 -3.71 0.50
CA THR A 18 2.74 -2.36 0.83
C THR A 18 2.33 -1.38 -0.26
N LEU A 19 1.46 -0.41 0.08
CA LEU A 19 1.17 0.74 -0.76
C LEU A 19 2.22 1.82 -0.50
N VAL A 20 3.15 1.97 -1.43
CA VAL A 20 4.18 3.02 -1.38
C VAL A 20 3.62 4.27 -2.05
N LEU A 21 3.51 5.35 -1.30
CA LEU A 21 3.10 6.66 -1.78
C LEU A 21 4.32 7.56 -1.86
N LYS A 22 4.44 8.30 -2.97
CA LYS A 22 5.53 9.23 -3.19
C LYS A 22 5.01 10.50 -3.82
N ARG A 23 5.65 11.62 -3.50
CA ARG A 23 5.39 12.89 -4.19
C ARG A 23 6.50 13.14 -5.20
N ASP A 24 6.10 13.21 -6.47
CA ASP A 24 6.99 13.57 -7.58
C ASP A 24 6.65 14.97 -8.13
N VAL A 25 7.40 15.45 -9.11
CA VAL A 25 7.20 16.77 -9.77
C VAL A 25 5.80 16.88 -10.39
N ASP A 26 5.30 15.79 -10.96
CA ASP A 26 3.97 15.72 -11.58
C ASP A 26 2.84 15.48 -10.56
N GLY A 27 3.17 15.28 -9.27
CA GLY A 27 2.23 15.18 -8.17
C GLY A 27 2.34 13.89 -7.36
N ALA A 28 1.23 13.52 -6.72
CA ALA A 28 1.16 12.36 -5.85
C ALA A 28 1.00 11.06 -6.64
N THR A 29 2.00 10.18 -6.57
CA THR A 29 1.99 8.85 -7.17
C THR A 29 2.00 7.77 -6.10
N GLY A 30 1.56 6.57 -6.49
CA GLY A 30 1.59 5.39 -5.64
C GLY A 30 1.99 4.15 -6.44
N SER A 31 2.64 3.22 -5.76
CA SER A 31 3.00 1.91 -6.28
C SER A 31 2.64 0.85 -5.26
N VAL A 32 2.14 -0.28 -5.71
CA VAL A 32 1.75 -1.40 -4.86
C VAL A 32 2.84 -2.44 -4.94
N VAL A 33 3.42 -2.78 -3.79
CA VAL A 33 4.39 -3.85 -3.65
C VAL A 33 3.70 -5.07 -3.05
N MET A 34 3.72 -6.17 -3.79
CA MET A 34 3.33 -7.48 -3.29
C MET A 34 4.61 -8.31 -3.04
N PRO A 35 4.92 -8.63 -1.78
CA PRO A 35 6.04 -9.50 -1.47
C PRO A 35 5.78 -10.92 -1.97
N ALA A 36 6.82 -11.57 -2.49
CA ALA A 36 6.74 -12.97 -2.88
C ALA A 36 6.41 -13.88 -1.70
N ALA A 37 6.92 -13.54 -0.51
CA ALA A 37 6.68 -14.29 0.72
C ALA A 37 5.18 -14.37 1.08
N SER A 38 4.43 -13.28 0.89
CA SER A 38 2.97 -13.24 1.14
C SER A 38 2.14 -13.82 -0.01
N SER A 39 2.74 -14.08 -1.18
CA SER A 39 2.04 -14.58 -2.37
C SER A 39 1.66 -16.07 -2.29
N GLY A 40 2.07 -16.79 -1.24
CA GLY A 40 1.81 -18.21 -1.08
C GLY A 40 2.49 -19.08 -2.15
N GLY A 41 3.63 -18.64 -2.68
CA GLY A 41 4.36 -19.32 -3.76
C GLY A 41 3.87 -19.02 -5.18
N ARG A 42 2.94 -18.06 -5.36
CA ARG A 42 2.50 -17.60 -6.70
C ARG A 42 3.54 -16.72 -7.40
N LEU A 43 4.38 -16.04 -6.63
CA LEU A 43 5.41 -15.16 -7.14
C LEU A 43 6.79 -15.70 -6.79
N SER A 44 7.69 -15.69 -7.78
CA SER A 44 9.10 -16.04 -7.58
C SER A 44 9.93 -14.87 -7.04
N ASN A 45 9.47 -13.64 -7.23
CA ASN A 45 10.10 -12.39 -6.79
C ASN A 45 9.02 -11.37 -6.42
N ASP A 46 9.38 -10.42 -5.56
CA ASP A 46 8.50 -9.31 -5.20
C ASP A 46 7.99 -8.60 -6.45
N GLN A 47 6.69 -8.35 -6.50
CA GLN A 47 6.05 -7.65 -7.60
C GLN A 47 5.79 -6.22 -7.20
N VAL A 48 6.24 -5.29 -8.03
CA VAL A 48 5.99 -3.86 -7.88
C VAL A 48 5.14 -3.41 -9.05
N SER A 49 3.99 -2.81 -8.77
CA SER A 49 3.15 -2.22 -9.81
C SER A 49 3.84 -1.01 -10.43
N ALA A 50 3.49 -0.69 -11.67
CA ALA A 50 3.86 0.60 -12.25
C ALA A 50 3.37 1.76 -11.36
N PRO A 51 4.09 2.89 -11.31
CA PRO A 51 3.63 4.08 -10.61
C PRO A 51 2.37 4.62 -11.28
N LEU A 52 1.34 4.79 -10.47
CA LEU A 52 0.04 5.33 -10.87
C LEU A 52 -0.27 6.54 -10.00
N PRO A 53 -1.27 7.37 -10.35
CA PRO A 53 -1.79 8.38 -9.42
C PRO A 53 -2.13 7.74 -8.08
N ALA A 54 -1.79 8.39 -6.97
CA ALA A 54 -1.90 7.82 -5.62
C ALA A 54 -3.30 7.24 -5.32
N GLN A 55 -4.35 7.88 -5.83
CA GLN A 55 -5.73 7.42 -5.69
C GLN A 55 -6.00 6.11 -6.46
N ASP A 56 -5.48 5.98 -7.68
CA ASP A 56 -5.64 4.76 -8.48
C ASP A 56 -4.82 3.60 -7.90
N ALA A 57 -3.60 3.89 -7.44
CA ALA A 57 -2.77 2.93 -6.72
C ALA A 57 -3.47 2.42 -5.45
N PHE A 58 -4.07 3.31 -4.65
CA PHE A 58 -4.87 2.94 -3.47
C PHE A 58 -6.03 2.01 -3.84
N ARG A 59 -6.81 2.35 -4.86
CA ARG A 59 -7.93 1.49 -5.31
C ARG A 59 -7.44 0.12 -5.82
N GLY A 60 -6.30 0.10 -6.51
CA GLY A 60 -5.62 -1.12 -6.94
C GLY A 60 -5.20 -2.00 -5.76
N ALA A 61 -4.56 -1.41 -4.75
CA ALA A 61 -4.15 -2.09 -3.53
C ALA A 61 -5.34 -2.72 -2.80
N ILE A 62 -6.44 -1.98 -2.65
CA ILE A 62 -7.67 -2.49 -2.02
C ILE A 62 -8.22 -3.71 -2.76
N ARG A 63 -8.30 -3.65 -4.09
CA ARG A 63 -8.77 -4.79 -4.89
C ARG A 63 -7.86 -5.99 -4.72
N LEU A 64 -6.56 -5.76 -4.79
CA LEU A 64 -5.54 -6.81 -4.66
C LEU A 64 -5.62 -7.47 -3.29
N ALA A 65 -5.65 -6.70 -2.21
CA ALA A 65 -5.80 -7.18 -0.85
C ALA A 65 -7.08 -8.00 -0.64
N ASN A 66 -8.19 -7.58 -1.25
CA ASN A 66 -9.44 -8.34 -1.19
C ASN A 66 -9.37 -9.67 -1.95
N ASP A 67 -8.60 -9.73 -3.04
CA ASP A 67 -8.38 -10.92 -3.86
C ASP A 67 -7.48 -11.93 -3.15
N VAL A 68 -6.32 -11.47 -2.64
CA VAL A 68 -5.34 -12.33 -1.97
C VAL A 68 -5.56 -12.48 -0.46
N LYS A 69 -6.56 -11.77 0.10
CA LYS A 69 -6.90 -11.76 1.54
C LYS A 69 -5.73 -11.34 2.45
N LEU A 70 -4.92 -10.39 2.00
CA LEU A 70 -3.82 -9.82 2.78
C LEU A 70 -4.16 -8.43 3.33
N ALA A 71 -3.49 -8.05 4.41
CA ALA A 71 -3.54 -6.69 4.93
C ALA A 71 -2.83 -5.72 3.97
N ILE A 72 -3.21 -4.45 4.05
CA ILE A 72 -2.52 -3.35 3.36
C ILE A 72 -1.84 -2.49 4.41
N VAL A 73 -0.54 -2.30 4.22
CA VAL A 73 0.26 -1.32 4.94
C VAL A 73 0.62 -0.20 3.98
N VAL A 74 0.83 1.00 4.50
CA VAL A 74 1.04 2.22 3.72
C VAL A 74 2.40 2.77 4.08
N CYS A 75 3.27 2.89 3.07
CA CYS A 75 4.54 3.57 3.18
C CYS A 75 4.41 4.96 2.55
N ASP A 76 4.27 5.98 3.40
CA ASP A 76 4.06 7.36 2.97
C ASP A 76 5.09 8.31 3.61
N PRO A 77 6.33 8.34 3.12
CA PRO A 77 7.37 9.26 3.62
C PRO A 77 7.07 10.73 3.27
N ASP A 78 6.28 10.98 2.23
CA ASP A 78 6.03 12.32 1.68
C ASP A 78 4.70 12.95 2.15
N GLY A 79 3.95 12.27 3.02
CA GLY A 79 2.65 12.77 3.52
C GLY A 79 1.62 12.96 2.40
N VAL A 80 1.55 12.02 1.47
CA VAL A 80 0.60 11.98 0.35
C VAL A 80 -0.77 11.44 0.78
N TRP A 81 -0.83 10.65 1.86
CA TRP A 81 -2.04 10.03 2.35
C TRP A 81 -3.15 11.06 2.60
N LYS A 82 -4.36 10.72 2.15
CA LYS A 82 -5.53 11.56 2.36
C LYS A 82 -6.48 10.97 3.41
N PRO A 83 -6.94 11.76 4.39
CA PRO A 83 -7.85 11.29 5.45
C PRO A 83 -9.25 10.88 4.94
N GLU A 84 -9.54 11.14 3.66
CA GLU A 84 -10.72 10.65 2.95
C GLU A 84 -10.63 9.15 2.60
N TRP A 85 -9.42 8.59 2.48
CA TRP A 85 -9.22 7.18 2.13
C TRP A 85 -9.39 6.25 3.32
N GLY A 86 -9.04 6.73 4.51
CA GLY A 86 -9.11 5.98 5.75
C GLY A 86 -8.29 6.63 6.85
N ASP A 87 -8.36 6.02 8.03
CA ASP A 87 -7.52 6.40 9.16
C ASP A 87 -6.17 5.69 9.02
N LEU A 88 -5.11 6.48 8.86
CA LEU A 88 -3.74 6.00 8.85
C LEU A 88 -3.19 6.09 10.28
N TYR A 89 -2.82 4.95 10.86
CA TYR A 89 -2.20 4.89 12.18
C TYR A 89 -0.81 4.29 12.06
N GLN A 90 0.13 4.79 12.86
CA GLN A 90 1.41 4.13 13.02
C GLN A 90 1.26 3.06 14.11
N ALA A 91 1.63 1.81 13.83
CA ALA A 91 1.74 0.83 14.90
C ALA A 91 2.83 1.31 15.86
N LEU A 92 2.42 1.71 17.06
CA LEU A 92 3.34 1.92 18.16
C LEU A 92 3.75 0.52 18.60
N ASP A 93 4.99 0.16 18.33
CA ASP A 93 5.66 -1.02 18.87
C ASP A 93 5.68 -0.97 20.41
#